data_AF-A0A4S4M155-F1
#
_entry.id   AF-A0A4S4M155-F1
#
_cell.length_a   1.000
_cell.length_b   1.000
_cell.length_c   1.000
_cell.angle_alpha   90.00
_cell.angle_beta   90.00
_cell.angle_gamma   90.00
#
_symmetry.space_group_name_H-M   'P 1'
#
loop_
_entity.id
_entity.type
_entity.pdbx_description
1 polymer ?
#
loop_
_entity_poly.entity_id
_entity_poly.type
_entity_poly.pdbx_seq_one_letter_code
_entity_poly.pdbx_strand_id
1 'polypeptide(L)'
;MGSRLSARTHDLSSYTPICEHCGLILCTLNPPHLPCPHCSSSLLTPHARQFLISQVENEILQALAREEEGRQRAVEEARITAGAFPTLDSINDSGSGLRGAADVAPHKVLSLNSKTKKVTLSSYAPSASPLSRSVSLAEPEEEVAKYVLPPSKEIMFAQGGRQSATTWVDLFGESAVYVDVPKGTKERGTNSSKSRTR
;
A
#
# COMPACT_ATOMS: atom_id res chain seq x y z
N MET A 1 8.05 -35.35 12.03
CA MET A 1 8.20 -34.16 11.16
C MET A 1 6.82 -33.53 10.99
N GLY A 2 6.48 -32.55 11.82
CA GLY A 2 5.18 -31.87 11.74
C GLY A 2 5.28 -30.70 10.78
N SER A 3 4.72 -30.82 9.58
CA SER A 3 4.56 -29.69 8.66
C SER A 3 3.66 -28.65 9.33
N ARG A 4 4.23 -27.49 9.66
CA ARG A 4 3.47 -26.35 10.15
C ARG A 4 2.57 -25.86 9.00
N LEU A 5 1.25 -25.93 9.17
CA LEU A 5 0.33 -25.19 8.31
C LEU A 5 0.52 -23.70 8.59
N SER A 6 1.33 -23.03 7.78
CA SER A 6 1.27 -21.58 7.67
C SER A 6 -0.02 -21.23 6.94
N ALA A 7 -1.02 -20.74 7.67
CA ALA A 7 -2.22 -20.15 7.08
C ALA A 7 -1.79 -18.93 6.27
N ARG A 8 -1.75 -19.06 4.94
CA ARG A 8 -1.49 -17.93 4.04
C ARG A 8 -2.77 -17.10 3.99
N THR A 9 -2.66 -15.84 4.40
CA THR A 9 -3.73 -14.86 4.21
C THR A 9 -3.72 -14.45 2.74
N HIS A 10 -4.87 -14.55 2.09
CA HIS A 10 -5.06 -14.14 0.70
C HIS A 10 -6.09 -13.03 0.67
N ASP A 11 -5.91 -12.07 -0.23
CA ASP A 11 -6.90 -11.03 -0.45
C ASP A 11 -8.21 -11.62 -0.98
N LEU A 12 -9.30 -10.90 -0.72
CA LEU A 12 -10.61 -11.26 -1.25
C LEU A 12 -10.63 -11.09 -2.77
N SER A 13 -11.38 -11.96 -3.45
CA SER A 13 -11.60 -11.81 -4.89
C SER A 13 -12.28 -10.47 -5.18
N SER A 14 -11.73 -9.68 -6.10
CA SER A 14 -12.24 -8.37 -6.48
C SER A 14 -13.61 -8.43 -7.14
N TYR A 15 -13.87 -9.49 -7.91
CA TYR A 15 -15.07 -9.59 -8.74
C TYR A 15 -16.15 -10.52 -8.17
N THR A 16 -15.77 -11.54 -7.40
CA THR A 16 -16.73 -12.48 -6.77
C THR A 16 -16.27 -12.86 -5.36
N PRO A 17 -16.45 -11.98 -4.36
CA PRO A 17 -15.95 -12.21 -3.00
C PRO A 17 -16.77 -13.25 -2.22
N ILE A 18 -17.97 -13.62 -2.68
CA ILE A 18 -18.85 -14.57 -2.00
C ILE A 18 -19.53 -15.51 -2.99
N CYS A 19 -19.70 -16.77 -2.64
CA CYS A 19 -20.53 -17.71 -3.37
C CYS A 19 -22.00 -17.52 -3.03
N GLU A 20 -22.84 -17.21 -4.01
CA GLU A 20 -24.29 -17.02 -3.81
C GLU A 20 -25.04 -18.30 -3.38
N HIS A 21 -24.48 -19.49 -3.62
CA HIS A 21 -25.12 -20.76 -3.27
C HIS A 21 -24.84 -21.22 -1.84
N CYS A 22 -23.60 -21.10 -1.37
CA CYS A 22 -23.18 -21.62 -0.06
C CYS A 22 -22.66 -20.56 0.91
N GLY A 23 -22.55 -19.30 0.48
CA GLY A 23 -22.07 -18.20 1.32
C GLY A 23 -20.56 -18.21 1.60
N LEU A 24 -19.80 -19.09 0.94
CA LEU A 24 -18.34 -19.14 1.13
C LEU A 24 -17.69 -17.85 0.61
N ILE A 25 -16.86 -17.22 1.45
CA ILE A 25 -16.02 -16.08 1.07
C ILE A 25 -14.85 -16.59 0.24
N LEU A 26 -14.64 -15.99 -0.95
CA LEU A 26 -13.64 -16.40 -1.91
C LEU A 26 -12.47 -15.43 -1.94
N CYS A 27 -11.27 -15.99 -2.01
CA CYS A 27 -10.03 -15.24 -2.17
C CYS A 27 -9.58 -15.17 -3.65
N THR A 28 -8.56 -14.37 -3.91
CA THR A 28 -7.94 -14.19 -5.24
C THR A 28 -7.42 -15.46 -5.89
N LEU A 29 -7.15 -16.52 -5.10
CA LEU A 29 -6.75 -17.82 -5.65
C LEU A 29 -7.87 -18.56 -6.37
N ASN A 30 -9.13 -18.21 -6.09
CA ASN A 30 -10.27 -18.81 -6.76
C ASN A 30 -10.90 -17.79 -7.73
N PRO A 31 -10.44 -17.74 -8.98
CA PRO A 31 -10.98 -16.80 -9.97
C PRO A 31 -12.46 -17.09 -10.27
N PRO A 32 -13.22 -16.07 -10.70
CA PRO A 32 -14.67 -16.14 -10.80
C PRO A 32 -15.19 -17.12 -11.87
N HIS A 33 -14.34 -17.55 -12.81
CA HIS A 33 -14.68 -18.53 -13.84
C HIS A 33 -14.58 -19.98 -13.37
N LEU A 34 -13.96 -20.23 -12.21
CA LEU A 34 -13.90 -21.56 -11.60
C LEU A 34 -15.14 -21.82 -10.73
N PRO A 35 -15.52 -23.10 -10.56
CA PRO A 35 -16.61 -23.46 -9.65
C PRO A 35 -16.22 -23.21 -8.19
N CYS A 36 -17.22 -23.11 -7.32
CA CYS A 36 -16.99 -22.99 -5.88
C CYS A 36 -16.25 -24.24 -5.34
N PRO A 37 -15.19 -24.09 -4.53
CA PRO A 37 -14.46 -25.24 -3.96
C PRO A 37 -15.28 -26.02 -2.91
N HIS A 38 -16.35 -25.44 -2.36
CA HIS A 38 -17.18 -26.09 -1.34
C HIS A 38 -18.39 -26.81 -1.92
N CYS A 39 -19.18 -26.14 -2.78
CA CYS A 39 -20.41 -26.71 -3.34
C CYS A 39 -20.33 -27.05 -4.83
N SER A 40 -19.19 -26.81 -5.49
CA SER A 40 -18.97 -27.04 -6.94
C SER A 40 -19.95 -26.30 -7.87
N SER A 41 -20.77 -25.39 -7.34
CA SER A 41 -21.70 -24.59 -8.15
C SER A 41 -20.95 -23.52 -8.94
N SER A 42 -21.51 -23.13 -10.09
CA SER A 42 -21.01 -21.97 -10.84
C SER A 42 -21.12 -20.71 -9.97
N LEU A 43 -20.03 -19.96 -9.86
CA LEU A 43 -19.99 -18.71 -9.10
C LEU A 43 -20.69 -17.57 -9.84
N LEU A 44 -20.64 -17.61 -11.16
CA LEU A 44 -21.26 -16.62 -12.03
C LEU A 44 -22.47 -17.23 -12.74
N THR A 45 -23.57 -16.47 -12.77
CA THR A 45 -24.65 -16.69 -13.72
C THR A 45 -24.17 -16.31 -15.13
N PRO A 46 -24.76 -16.84 -16.21
CA PRO A 46 -24.32 -16.51 -17.57
C PRO A 46 -24.40 -15.01 -17.87
N HIS A 47 -25.40 -14.32 -17.34
CA HIS A 47 -25.54 -12.87 -17.45
C HIS A 47 -24.46 -12.11 -16.67
N ALA A 48 -24.21 -12.50 -15.40
CA ALA A 48 -23.15 -11.88 -14.60
C ALA A 48 -21.77 -12.07 -15.23
N ARG A 49 -21.53 -13.21 -15.88
CA ARG A 49 -20.30 -13.45 -16.63
C ARG A 49 -20.13 -12.49 -17.80
N GLN A 50 -21.17 -12.26 -18.59
CA GLN A 50 -21.12 -11.30 -19.72
C GLN A 50 -20.88 -9.87 -19.23
N PHE A 51 -21.55 -9.48 -18.13
CA PHE A 51 -21.32 -8.19 -17.50
C PHE A 51 -19.88 -8.02 -16.99
N LEU A 52 -19.33 -9.06 -16.36
CA LEU A 52 -17.95 -9.03 -15.87
C LEU A 52 -16.94 -8.93 -17.02
N ILE A 53 -17.19 -9.61 -18.14
CA ILE A 53 -16.36 -9.50 -19.34
C ILE A 53 -16.37 -8.05 -19.85
N SER A 54 -17.55 -7.45 -20.03
CA SER A 54 -17.65 -6.08 -20.52
C SER A 54 -17.04 -5.06 -19.55
N GLN A 55 -17.17 -5.29 -18.24
CA GLN A 55 -16.52 -4.46 -17.23
C GLN A 55 -14.99 -4.53 -17.36
N VAL A 56 -14.42 -5.73 -17.44
CA VAL A 56 -12.97 -5.91 -17.58
C VAL A 56 -12.46 -5.32 -18.90
N GLU A 57 -13.19 -5.47 -20.00
CA GLU A 57 -12.87 -4.83 -21.27
C GLU A 57 -12.81 -3.30 -21.15
N ASN A 58 -13.78 -2.70 -20.46
CA ASN A 58 -13.78 -1.26 -20.19
C ASN A 58 -12.60 -0.83 -19.29
N GLU A 59 -12.28 -1.61 -18.24
CA GLU A 59 -11.13 -1.36 -17.36
C GLU A 59 -9.81 -1.39 -18.15
N ILE A 60 -9.66 -2.33 -19.09
CA ILE A 60 -8.51 -2.42 -20.00
C ILE A 60 -8.43 -1.18 -20.89
N LEU A 61 -9.54 -0.77 -21.52
CA LEU A 61 -9.56 0.42 -22.37
C LEU A 61 -9.21 1.70 -21.58
N GLN A 62 -9.71 1.82 -20.35
CA GLN A 62 -9.37 2.95 -19.47
C GLN A 62 -7.90 2.92 -19.03
N ALA A 63 -7.33 1.75 -18.76
CA ALA A 63 -5.92 1.61 -18.43
C ALA A 63 -5.03 2.04 -19.62
N LEU A 64 -5.35 1.58 -20.83
CA LEU A 64 -4.62 1.94 -22.04
C LEU A 64 -4.71 3.44 -22.35
N ALA A 65 -5.90 4.06 -22.18
CA ALA A 65 -6.07 5.49 -22.37
C ALA A 65 -5.19 6.31 -21.39
N ARG A 66 -5.11 5.88 -20.12
CA ARG A 66 -4.25 6.52 -19.11
C ARG A 66 -2.76 6.36 -19.43
N GLU A 67 -2.35 5.19 -19.92
CA GLU A 67 -0.97 4.94 -20.32
C GLU A 67 -0.57 5.86 -21.49
N GLU A 68 -1.42 5.96 -22.51
CA GLU A 68 -1.16 6.80 -23.69
C GLU A 68 -1.16 8.29 -23.34
N GLU A 69 -2.08 8.74 -22.49
CA GLU A 69 -2.05 10.11 -21.96
C GLU A 69 -0.76 10.39 -21.17
N GLY A 70 -0.33 9.45 -20.33
CA GLY A 70 0.95 9.55 -19.61
C GLY A 70 2.15 9.64 -20.55
N ARG A 71 2.15 8.86 -21.64
CA ARG A 71 3.19 8.90 -22.67
C ARG A 71 3.24 10.26 -23.37
N GLN A 72 2.08 10.82 -23.74
CA GLN A 72 2.01 12.11 -24.40
C GLN A 72 2.47 13.26 -23.49
N ARG A 73 2.03 13.25 -22.22
CA ARG A 73 2.47 14.23 -21.22
C ARG A 73 3.99 14.18 -21.00
N ALA A 74 4.58 13.00 -20.87
CA ALA A 74 6.02 12.86 -20.70
C ALA A 74 6.81 13.39 -21.92
N VAL A 75 6.30 13.20 -23.14
CA VAL A 75 6.92 13.75 -24.36
C VAL A 75 6.81 15.27 -24.40
N GLU A 76 5.67 15.83 -24.03
CA GLU A 76 5.47 17.29 -23.97
C GLU A 76 6.36 17.93 -22.90
N GLU A 77 6.39 17.36 -21.70
CA GLU A 77 7.29 17.80 -20.62
C GLU A 77 8.76 17.74 -21.05
N ALA A 78 9.21 16.66 -21.70
CA ALA A 78 10.57 16.57 -22.21
C ALA A 78 10.89 17.65 -23.26
N ARG A 79 9.93 18.01 -24.12
CA ARG A 79 10.08 19.12 -25.07
C ARG A 79 10.15 20.46 -24.37
N ILE A 80 9.30 20.68 -23.37
CA ILE A 80 9.30 21.90 -22.56
C ILE A 80 10.64 22.02 -21.83
N THR A 81 11.13 20.97 -21.18
CA THR A 81 12.41 20.99 -20.46
C THR A 81 13.60 21.17 -21.41
N ALA A 82 13.61 20.52 -22.59
CA ALA A 82 14.69 20.71 -23.56
C ALA A 82 14.71 22.12 -24.19
N GLY A 83 13.54 22.73 -24.36
CA GLY A 83 13.41 24.12 -24.82
C GLY A 83 13.51 25.16 -23.70
N ALA A 84 13.42 24.75 -22.44
CA ALA A 84 13.53 25.63 -21.29
C ALA A 84 14.99 26.04 -21.12
N PHE A 85 15.23 27.34 -21.26
CA PHE A 85 16.49 27.93 -20.85
C PHE A 85 16.65 27.69 -19.34
N PRO A 86 17.82 27.24 -18.84
CA PRO A 86 18.03 27.07 -17.41
C PRO A 86 17.75 28.40 -16.71
N THR A 87 16.66 28.46 -15.97
CA THR A 87 16.26 29.67 -15.23
C THR A 87 17.24 29.86 -14.07
N LEU A 88 17.93 31.00 -14.07
CA LEU A 88 18.86 31.40 -13.01
C LEU A 88 18.14 32.00 -11.79
N ASP A 89 16.88 31.64 -11.55
CA ASP A 89 16.05 32.20 -10.47
C ASP A 89 16.22 31.41 -9.16
N SER A 90 17.47 31.22 -8.74
CA SER A 90 17.80 30.68 -7.41
C SER A 90 18.93 31.45 -6.75
N ILE A 91 18.88 32.78 -6.82
CA ILE A 91 19.72 33.65 -5.99
C ILE A 91 18.90 34.53 -5.04
N ASN A 92 17.57 34.60 -5.14
CA ASN A 92 16.80 35.55 -4.33
C ASN A 92 15.44 35.07 -3.81
N ASP A 93 15.34 33.83 -3.34
CA ASP A 93 14.23 33.48 -2.45
C ASP A 93 14.71 32.81 -1.15
N SER A 94 14.56 33.59 -0.08
CA SER A 94 14.74 33.13 1.29
C SER A 94 13.51 32.29 1.65
N GLY A 95 13.52 31.00 1.37
CA GLY A 95 12.33 30.18 1.67
C GLY A 95 12.42 28.72 1.30
N SER A 96 13.27 27.97 2.01
CA SER A 96 13.09 26.54 2.36
C SER A 96 12.46 25.60 1.31
N GLY A 97 13.32 24.77 0.71
CA GLY A 97 13.00 23.34 0.55
C GLY A 97 13.18 22.75 -0.85
N LEU A 98 14.39 22.30 -1.17
CA LEU A 98 14.78 20.89 -1.35
C LEU A 98 16.08 20.83 -2.17
N ARG A 99 17.05 20.14 -1.57
CA ARG A 99 18.44 20.04 -2.01
C ARG A 99 18.54 19.18 -3.28
N GLY A 100 18.71 19.82 -4.43
CA GLY A 100 19.46 19.22 -5.53
C GLY A 100 20.95 19.42 -5.24
N ALA A 101 21.74 18.34 -5.26
CA ALA A 101 23.18 18.42 -5.11
C ALA A 101 23.77 19.25 -6.26
N ALA A 102 24.00 20.55 -6.00
CA ALA A 102 24.76 21.40 -6.89
C ALA A 102 26.20 20.89 -6.88
N ASP A 103 26.56 20.09 -7.87
CA ASP A 103 27.94 19.81 -8.20
C ASP A 103 28.61 21.16 -8.45
N VAL A 104 29.55 21.54 -7.58
CA VAL A 104 30.22 22.85 -7.62
C VAL A 104 31.16 22.84 -8.83
N ALA A 105 30.61 23.08 -10.01
CA ALA A 105 31.36 23.10 -11.25
C ALA A 105 32.39 24.25 -11.20
N PRO A 106 33.68 23.98 -11.49
CA PRO A 106 34.71 25.01 -11.45
C PRO A 106 34.45 26.07 -12.52
N HIS A 107 34.52 27.35 -12.14
CA HIS A 107 34.33 28.46 -13.07
C HIS A 107 35.47 28.50 -14.08
N LYS A 108 35.16 28.26 -15.36
CA LYS A 108 36.10 28.35 -16.48
C LYS A 108 35.96 29.71 -17.14
N VAL A 109 36.99 30.54 -17.02
CA VAL A 109 37.02 31.88 -17.63
C VAL A 109 37.88 31.84 -18.88
N LEU A 110 37.24 32.15 -20.02
CA LEU A 110 37.91 32.37 -21.30
C LEU A 110 38.32 33.83 -21.40
N SER A 111 39.62 34.11 -21.41
CA SER A 111 40.16 35.44 -21.64
C SER A 111 40.76 35.54 -23.04
N LEU A 112 40.31 36.51 -23.82
CA LEU A 112 40.82 36.82 -25.15
C LEU A 112 41.72 38.05 -25.08
N ASN A 113 43.01 37.88 -25.36
CA ASN A 113 43.94 39.00 -25.40
C ASN A 113 43.86 39.71 -26.75
N SER A 114 43.32 40.93 -26.80
CA SER A 114 43.07 41.67 -28.04
C SER A 114 44.34 42.06 -28.82
N LYS A 115 45.50 42.16 -28.16
CA LYS A 115 46.78 42.48 -28.81
C LYS A 115 47.46 41.26 -29.44
N THR A 116 47.27 40.07 -28.87
CA THR A 116 47.91 38.84 -29.36
C THR A 116 46.94 37.84 -30.00
N LYS A 117 45.64 38.14 -30.00
CA LYS A 117 44.53 37.28 -30.47
C LYS A 117 44.55 35.86 -29.88
N LYS A 118 45.26 35.66 -28.77
CA LYS A 118 45.36 34.37 -28.09
C LYS A 118 44.21 34.24 -27.09
N VAL A 119 43.55 33.08 -27.13
CA VAL A 119 42.54 32.66 -26.16
C VAL A 119 43.27 31.92 -25.03
N THR A 120 43.12 32.41 -23.80
CA THR A 120 43.65 31.76 -22.60
C THR A 120 42.48 31.26 -21.75
N LEU A 121 42.48 29.96 -21.46
CA LEU A 121 41.53 29.31 -20.55
C LEU A 121 42.11 29.30 -19.14
N SER A 122 41.50 30.03 -18.21
CA SER A 122 41.84 29.97 -16.78
C SER A 122 40.70 29.29 -16.03
N SER A 123 41.00 28.15 -15.39
CA SER A 123 40.04 27.44 -14.53
C SER A 123 40.35 27.74 -13.08
N TYR A 124 39.39 28.30 -12.34
CA TYR A 124 39.51 28.52 -10.90
C TYR A 124 38.64 27.49 -10.19
N ALA A 125 39.28 26.56 -9.47
CA ALA A 125 38.61 25.65 -8.56
C ALA A 125 38.61 26.28 -7.15
N PRO A 126 37.46 26.36 -6.45
CA PRO A 126 37.48 26.68 -5.03
C PRO A 126 38.19 25.55 -4.27
N SER A 127 39.22 25.89 -3.51
CA SER A 127 40.00 24.95 -2.70
C SER A 127 39.13 24.36 -1.58
N ALA A 128 38.62 23.14 -1.79
CA ALA A 128 38.07 22.32 -0.73
C ALA A 128 39.10 21.26 -0.30
N SER A 129 39.29 21.14 1.01
CA SER A 129 40.17 20.17 1.68
C SER A 129 39.91 18.72 1.25
N PRO A 130 40.90 17.81 1.31
CA PRO A 130 40.78 16.51 0.68
C PRO A 130 39.99 15.54 1.55
N LEU A 131 38.92 14.97 0.99
CA LEU A 131 38.44 13.66 1.42
C LEU A 131 38.50 12.68 0.24
N SER A 132 39.53 11.85 0.30
CA SER A 132 39.54 10.41 0.08
C SER A 132 38.70 9.80 -1.05
N ARG A 133 39.45 9.32 -2.05
CA ARG A 133 39.37 8.00 -2.72
C ARG A 133 38.07 7.61 -3.44
N SER A 134 38.19 7.60 -4.76
CA SER A 134 37.35 6.90 -5.74
C SER A 134 37.60 5.38 -5.75
N VAL A 135 36.53 4.59 -5.90
CA VAL A 135 36.45 3.26 -6.55
C VAL A 135 34.99 3.11 -7.02
N SER A 136 34.68 3.43 -8.28
CA SER A 136 34.49 2.50 -9.41
C SER A 136 33.26 1.57 -9.31
N LEU A 137 32.33 1.78 -10.25
CA LEU A 137 31.56 0.78 -11.01
C LEU A 137 30.92 -0.39 -10.20
N ALA A 138 29.62 -0.30 -9.93
CA ALA A 138 28.74 -1.42 -9.57
C ALA A 138 27.41 -1.22 -10.34
N GLU A 139 27.13 -2.04 -11.36
CA GLU A 139 26.17 -3.17 -11.35
C GLU A 139 24.76 -2.82 -10.80
N PRO A 140 23.68 -3.24 -11.50
CA PRO A 140 22.32 -2.83 -11.17
C PRO A 140 21.91 -3.35 -9.79
N GLU A 141 21.30 -2.47 -8.99
CA GLU A 141 20.73 -2.77 -7.67
C GLU A 141 19.86 -4.03 -7.72
N GLU A 142 20.35 -5.13 -7.14
CA GLU A 142 19.49 -6.16 -6.57
C GLU A 142 18.64 -5.51 -5.48
N GLU A 143 17.32 -5.69 -5.56
CA GLU A 143 16.39 -5.36 -4.48
C GLU A 143 16.90 -5.93 -3.17
N VAL A 144 17.37 -5.04 -2.27
CA VAL A 144 17.67 -5.40 -0.90
C VAL A 144 16.36 -5.83 -0.25
N ALA A 145 16.15 -7.15 -0.23
CA ALA A 145 15.09 -7.77 0.55
C ALA A 145 15.15 -7.19 1.96
N LYS A 146 14.11 -6.43 2.30
CA LYS A 146 13.94 -5.77 3.60
C LYS A 146 13.98 -6.85 4.68
N TYR A 147 15.14 -7.06 5.31
CA TYR A 147 15.31 -8.03 6.38
C TYR A 147 14.38 -7.64 7.52
N VAL A 148 13.26 -8.37 7.66
CA VAL A 148 12.37 -8.25 8.80
C VAL A 148 13.12 -8.83 10.01
N LEU A 149 13.30 -8.02 11.06
CA LEU A 149 13.87 -8.50 12.32
C LEU A 149 13.05 -9.70 12.82
N PRO A 150 13.70 -10.79 13.27
CA PRO A 150 12.97 -11.90 13.85
C PRO A 150 12.15 -11.38 15.03
N PRO A 151 10.88 -11.82 15.19
CA PRO A 151 10.06 -11.40 16.31
C PRO A 151 10.76 -11.73 17.64
N SER A 152 10.58 -10.85 18.63
CA SER A 152 11.17 -11.04 19.96
C SER A 152 10.78 -12.41 20.53
N LYS A 153 11.76 -13.13 21.08
CA LYS A 153 11.58 -14.51 21.57
C LYS A 153 10.76 -14.61 22.87
N GLU A 154 10.42 -13.48 23.48
CA GLU A 154 9.68 -13.45 24.74
C GLU A 154 8.20 -13.23 24.46
N ILE A 155 7.50 -14.34 24.22
CA ILE A 155 6.03 -14.36 24.20
C ILE A 155 5.62 -14.66 25.65
N MET A 156 4.94 -13.72 26.30
CA MET A 156 4.34 -13.98 27.62
C MET A 156 3.17 -14.95 27.45
N PHE A 157 3.37 -16.21 27.82
CA PHE A 157 2.30 -17.21 27.86
C PHE A 157 1.60 -17.15 29.22
N ALA A 158 0.28 -17.30 29.23
CA ALA A 158 -0.47 -17.52 30.46
C ALA A 158 0.03 -18.80 31.14
N GLN A 159 0.72 -18.67 32.26
CA GLN A 159 1.25 -19.78 33.02
C GLN A 159 0.16 -20.28 33.97
N GLY A 160 -0.83 -20.98 33.41
CA GLY A 160 -1.98 -21.50 34.14
C GLY A 160 -2.46 -22.82 33.55
N GLY A 161 -2.79 -23.78 34.42
CA GLY A 161 -3.43 -25.02 34.00
C GLY A 161 -4.82 -24.74 33.41
N ARG A 162 -5.06 -25.24 32.20
CA ARG A 162 -6.33 -25.10 31.46
C ARG A 162 -7.49 -25.60 32.32
N GLN A 163 -8.35 -24.70 32.81
CA GLN A 163 -9.54 -25.12 33.55
C GLN A 163 -10.56 -25.70 32.57
N SER A 164 -10.97 -26.96 32.81
CA SER A 164 -11.73 -27.77 31.85
C SER A 164 -13.23 -27.45 31.76
N ALA A 165 -13.70 -26.37 32.41
CA ALA A 165 -15.12 -26.16 32.64
C ALA A 165 -15.69 -24.79 32.23
N THR A 166 -14.96 -23.94 31.50
CA THR A 166 -15.52 -22.68 30.99
C THR A 166 -15.05 -22.34 29.57
N THR A 167 -16.01 -21.89 28.77
CA THR A 167 -15.81 -21.29 27.44
C THR A 167 -15.29 -19.84 27.59
N TRP A 168 -14.05 -19.68 28.07
CA TRP A 168 -13.27 -18.43 28.29
C TRP A 168 -13.56 -17.74 29.64
N VAL A 169 -12.62 -17.14 30.40
CA VAL A 169 -11.62 -16.08 30.05
C VAL A 169 -10.43 -16.08 31.04
N ASP A 170 -9.21 -15.81 30.56
CA ASP A 170 -8.06 -15.38 31.41
C ASP A 170 -7.97 -13.84 31.40
N LEU A 171 -8.20 -13.20 32.55
CA LEU A 171 -8.04 -11.76 32.73
C LEU A 171 -6.76 -11.48 33.54
N PHE A 172 -5.79 -10.88 32.89
CA PHE A 172 -4.62 -10.31 33.56
C PHE A 172 -5.01 -8.98 34.23
N GLY A 173 -4.91 -8.93 35.56
CA GLY A 173 -4.90 -7.68 36.36
C GLY A 173 -6.27 -7.25 36.92
N GLU A 174 -6.41 -7.44 38.24
CA GLU A 174 -7.45 -6.89 39.15
C GLU A 174 -8.91 -7.37 38.97
N SER A 175 -9.50 -7.76 40.11
CA SER A 175 -10.75 -8.51 40.25
C SER A 175 -11.98 -7.80 39.67
N ALA A 176 -12.69 -8.47 38.75
CA ALA A 176 -13.99 -8.02 38.27
C ALA A 176 -15.08 -8.25 39.34
N VAL A 177 -15.79 -7.18 39.71
CA VAL A 177 -16.98 -7.23 40.59
C VAL A 177 -18.23 -7.25 39.71
N TYR A 178 -19.05 -8.29 39.88
CA TYR A 178 -20.29 -8.48 39.16
C TYR A 178 -21.39 -7.52 39.67
N VAL A 179 -22.03 -6.79 38.75
CA VAL A 179 -23.19 -5.91 39.04
C VAL A 179 -24.42 -6.53 38.39
N ASP A 180 -25.43 -6.85 39.19
CA ASP A 180 -26.68 -7.43 38.71
C ASP A 180 -27.47 -6.46 37.83
N VAL A 181 -28.04 -7.00 36.74
CA VAL A 181 -28.93 -6.27 35.83
C VAL A 181 -30.28 -6.02 36.52
N PRO A 182 -30.81 -4.79 36.54
CA PRO A 182 -32.10 -4.50 37.17
C PRO A 182 -33.23 -5.26 36.47
N LYS A 183 -33.92 -6.12 37.24
CA LYS A 183 -35.07 -6.90 36.74
C LYS A 183 -36.24 -5.94 36.46
N GLY A 184 -36.63 -5.84 35.19
CA GLY A 184 -37.82 -5.12 34.76
C GLY A 184 -39.08 -5.65 35.46
N THR A 185 -39.83 -4.74 36.09
CA THR A 185 -41.12 -4.99 36.72
C THR A 185 -42.14 -5.46 35.68
N LYS A 186 -42.68 -6.67 35.86
CA LYS A 186 -43.84 -7.15 35.11
C LYS A 186 -45.07 -6.32 35.52
N GLU A 187 -45.53 -5.44 34.64
CA GLU A 187 -46.85 -4.82 34.78
C GLU A 187 -47.94 -5.90 34.66
N ARG A 188 -48.68 -6.07 35.74
CA ARG A 188 -49.89 -6.89 35.83
C ARG A 188 -51.02 -6.14 35.15
N GLY A 189 -51.19 -6.33 33.85
CA GLY A 189 -52.37 -5.87 33.11
C GLY A 189 -53.56 -6.80 33.35
N THR A 190 -54.44 -6.44 34.29
CA THR A 190 -55.79 -7.02 34.42
C THR A 190 -56.69 -6.43 33.34
N ASN A 191 -57.01 -7.18 32.28
CA ASN A 191 -58.11 -6.84 31.38
C ASN A 191 -59.17 -7.95 31.41
N SER A 192 -60.18 -7.71 32.25
CA SER A 192 -61.50 -8.30 32.17
C SER A 192 -62.14 -7.88 30.84
N SER A 193 -62.45 -8.83 29.97
CA SER A 193 -63.42 -8.64 28.90
C SER A 193 -64.36 -9.85 28.88
N LYS A 194 -65.59 -9.57 29.33
CA LYS A 194 -66.71 -10.49 29.45
C LYS A 194 -67.74 -10.03 28.41
N SER A 195 -67.86 -10.75 27.30
CA SER A 195 -69.01 -10.83 26.38
C SER A 195 -68.57 -11.72 25.21
N ARG A 196 -69.35 -12.61 24.60
CA ARG A 196 -70.81 -12.76 24.50
C ARG A 196 -71.10 -14.19 24.02
N THR A 197 -72.06 -14.85 24.63
CA THR A 197 -72.62 -16.13 24.19
C THR A 197 -73.84 -15.86 23.31
N ARG A 198 -73.98 -16.68 22.26
CA ARG A 198 -75.18 -17.00 21.46
C ARG A 198 -75.80 -15.93 20.57
#